data_AF-A0A7G8P6D9-F1
#
_entry.id   AF-A0A7G8P6D9-F1
#
_cell.length_a   1.000
_cell.length_b   1.000
_cell.length_c   1.000
_cell.angle_alpha   90.00
_cell.angle_beta   90.00
_cell.angle_gamma   90.00
#
_symmetry.space_group_name_H-M   'P 1'
#
loop_
_entity.id
_entity.type
_entity.pdbx_description
1 polymer ?
#
loop_
_entity_poly.entity_id
_entity_poly.type
_entity_poly.pdbx_seq_one_letter_code
_entity_poly.pdbx_strand_id
1 'polypeptide(L)'
;MRTPHLLASACSASDPEARYHQAELAIWDELSRSLAEYPQIWRSPEEGAMVLGEEVDELWDEIRGNHVGRARAEAAQVGAMALRFIADLYEPTGSARRRCRTAAGEQHDALALAGPRDRQFSSSHEAFGFLKREYDALWSAIRFDEPARPIAARVAAMAVRFIAEITGASTAVAVAVR
;
A
#
# COMPACT_ATOMS: atom_id res chain seq x y z
N MET A 1 -5.89 25.69 -34.25
CA MET A 1 -4.92 25.61 -33.14
C MET A 1 -5.42 24.55 -32.17
N ARG A 2 -4.76 23.37 -32.14
CA ARG A 2 -5.11 22.27 -31.22
C ARG A 2 -4.33 22.48 -29.93
N THR A 3 -5.04 22.56 -28.81
CA THR A 3 -4.49 22.80 -27.48
C THR A 3 -3.62 21.62 -27.05
N PRO A 4 -2.29 21.77 -26.86
CA PRO A 4 -1.39 20.65 -26.56
C PRO A 4 -1.55 20.05 -25.16
N HIS A 5 -2.27 20.72 -24.26
CA HIS A 5 -2.26 20.40 -22.83
C HIS A 5 -3.20 19.25 -22.42
N LEU A 6 -4.13 18.83 -23.29
CA LEU A 6 -5.02 17.69 -22.99
C LEU A 6 -4.34 16.32 -23.23
N LEU A 7 -3.24 16.27 -23.98
CA LEU A 7 -2.52 15.01 -24.25
C LEU A 7 -1.53 14.66 -23.13
N ALA A 8 -0.93 15.66 -22.48
CA ALA A 8 0.05 15.44 -21.42
C ALA A 8 -0.55 14.80 -20.16
N SER A 9 -1.81 15.14 -19.81
CA SER A 9 -2.50 14.56 -18.65
C SER A 9 -3.01 13.13 -18.87
N ALA A 10 -3.16 12.70 -20.12
CA ALA A 10 -3.57 11.34 -20.46
C ALA A 10 -2.37 10.36 -20.50
N CYS A 11 -1.18 10.85 -20.82
CA CYS A 11 0.05 10.06 -20.86
C CYS A 11 0.53 9.62 -19.47
N SER A 12 0.28 10.40 -18.41
CA SER A 12 0.65 10.00 -17.03
C SER A 12 -0.23 8.89 -16.45
N ALA A 13 -1.49 8.79 -16.89
CA ALA A 13 -2.40 7.73 -16.46
C ALA A 13 -2.13 6.38 -17.16
N SER A 14 -1.39 6.39 -18.27
CA SER A 14 -1.14 5.21 -19.12
C SER A 14 0.25 4.59 -18.92
N ASP A 15 1.14 5.24 -18.19
CA ASP A 15 2.44 4.68 -17.80
C ASP A 15 2.31 3.86 -16.50
N PRO A 16 2.52 2.53 -16.53
CA PRO A 16 2.53 1.71 -15.32
C PRO A 16 3.54 2.20 -14.29
N GLU A 17 4.76 2.56 -14.68
CA GLU A 17 5.81 2.94 -13.73
C GLU A 17 5.41 4.21 -12.97
N ALA A 18 4.84 5.20 -13.67
CA ALA A 18 4.29 6.39 -13.06
C ALA A 18 3.20 6.09 -12.03
N ARG A 19 2.31 5.12 -12.27
CA ARG A 19 1.23 4.77 -11.31
C ARG A 19 1.77 4.16 -10.02
N TYR A 20 2.78 3.31 -10.09
CA TYR A 20 3.41 2.73 -8.90
C TYR A 20 4.16 3.80 -8.13
N HIS A 21 4.90 4.66 -8.83
CA HIS A 21 5.56 5.79 -8.19
C HIS A 21 4.58 6.73 -7.46
N GLN A 22 3.43 7.04 -8.08
CA GLN A 22 2.37 7.84 -7.43
C GLN A 22 1.76 7.14 -6.21
N ALA A 23 1.65 5.80 -6.24
CA ALA A 23 1.19 5.03 -5.09
C ALA A 23 2.20 5.06 -3.93
N GLU A 24 3.50 4.94 -4.22
CA GLU A 24 4.56 5.11 -3.22
C GLU A 24 4.55 6.51 -2.60
N LEU A 25 4.34 7.56 -3.42
CA LEU A 25 4.21 8.94 -2.94
C LEU A 25 2.98 9.10 -2.02
N ALA A 26 1.83 8.52 -2.37
CA ALA A 26 0.63 8.58 -1.53
C ALA A 26 0.87 7.93 -0.15
N ILE A 27 1.55 6.78 -0.11
CA ILE A 27 1.96 6.13 1.13
C ILE A 27 2.96 6.99 1.91
N TRP A 28 3.91 7.65 1.22
CA TRP A 28 4.89 8.52 1.87
C TRP A 28 4.24 9.76 2.51
N ASP A 29 3.24 10.35 1.84
CA ASP A 29 2.49 11.48 2.37
C ASP A 29 1.68 11.08 3.61
N GLU A 30 1.05 9.91 3.57
CA GLU A 30 0.34 9.35 4.73
C GLU A 30 1.28 9.03 5.89
N LEU A 31 2.42 8.40 5.61
CA LEU A 31 3.46 8.15 6.61
C LEU A 31 3.95 9.46 7.26
N SER A 32 4.15 10.49 6.45
CA SER A 32 4.57 11.81 6.95
C SER A 32 3.50 12.44 7.85
N ARG A 33 2.21 12.28 7.51
CA ARG A 33 1.08 12.73 8.33
C ARG A 33 1.01 11.96 9.64
N SER A 34 1.04 10.63 9.58
CA SER A 34 1.00 9.76 10.76
C SER A 34 2.13 10.07 11.75
N LEU A 35 3.35 10.33 11.27
CA LEU A 35 4.47 10.72 12.15
C LEU A 35 4.29 12.09 12.79
N ALA A 36 3.57 13.01 12.13
CA ALA A 36 3.28 14.33 12.69
C ALA A 36 2.18 14.26 13.76
N GLU A 37 1.16 13.44 13.53
CA GLU A 37 0.03 13.25 14.45
C GLU A 37 0.39 12.34 15.63
N TYR A 38 1.16 11.28 15.37
CA TYR A 38 1.54 10.23 16.32
C TYR A 38 3.06 10.05 16.36
N PRO A 39 3.80 11.01 16.96
CA PRO A 39 5.27 11.03 16.93
C PRO A 39 5.95 9.92 17.75
N GLN A 40 5.19 9.18 18.56
CA GLN A 40 5.72 8.13 19.41
C GLN A 40 6.09 6.88 18.58
N ILE A 41 7.26 6.31 18.87
CA ILE A 41 7.71 5.03 18.32
C ILE A 41 6.90 3.91 18.99
N TRP A 42 6.42 2.95 18.19
CA TRP A 42 5.73 1.76 18.69
C TRP A 42 6.63 0.93 19.61
N ARG A 43 6.03 0.30 20.62
CA ARG A 43 6.75 -0.39 21.69
C ARG A 43 6.86 -1.88 21.47
N SER A 44 5.97 -2.46 20.66
CA SER A 44 6.03 -3.88 20.32
C SER A 44 5.51 -4.19 18.91
N PRO A 45 5.91 -5.33 18.33
CA PRO A 45 5.32 -5.85 17.10
C PRO A 45 3.81 -6.05 17.18
N GLU A 46 3.27 -6.50 18.30
CA GLU A 46 1.83 -6.68 18.47
C GLU A 46 1.08 -5.34 18.42
N GLU A 47 1.60 -4.30 19.07
CA GLU A 47 1.03 -2.94 18.96
C GLU A 47 0.99 -2.49 17.50
N GLY A 48 2.13 -2.58 16.80
CA GLY A 48 2.22 -2.16 15.41
C GLY A 48 1.33 -2.97 14.46
N ALA A 49 1.23 -4.28 14.67
CA ALA A 49 0.35 -5.13 13.87
C ALA A 49 -1.13 -4.88 14.16
N MET A 50 -1.52 -4.59 15.39
CA MET A 50 -2.91 -4.24 15.71
C MET A 50 -3.33 -2.92 15.07
N VAL A 51 -2.47 -1.89 15.12
CA VAL A 51 -2.72 -0.60 14.42
C VAL A 51 -2.80 -0.82 12.91
N LEU A 52 -1.87 -1.58 12.32
CA LEU A 52 -1.96 -1.94 10.90
C LEU A 52 -3.22 -2.75 10.57
N GLY A 53 -3.69 -3.61 11.48
CA GLY A 53 -4.90 -4.40 11.32
C GLY A 53 -6.17 -3.55 11.24
N GLU A 54 -6.23 -2.45 12.00
CA GLU A 54 -7.33 -1.48 11.94
C GLU A 54 -7.45 -0.90 10.52
N GLU A 55 -6.33 -0.44 9.93
CA GLU A 55 -6.31 0.08 8.55
C GLU A 55 -6.72 -0.98 7.51
N VAL A 56 -6.38 -2.25 7.76
CA VAL A 56 -6.78 -3.37 6.88
C VAL A 56 -8.28 -3.61 6.95
N ASP A 57 -8.88 -3.52 8.13
CA ASP A 57 -10.32 -3.65 8.31
C ASP A 57 -11.08 -2.44 7.72
N GLU A 58 -10.57 -1.22 7.88
CA GLU A 58 -11.14 -0.01 7.26
C GLU A 58 -11.07 -0.07 5.72
N LEU A 59 -9.94 -0.52 5.17
CA LEU A 59 -9.81 -0.80 3.74
C LEU A 59 -10.89 -1.78 3.25
N TRP A 60 -11.14 -2.84 4.02
CA TRP A 60 -12.18 -3.81 3.67
C TRP A 60 -13.57 -3.20 3.67
N ASP A 61 -13.88 -2.37 4.66
CA ASP A 61 -15.15 -1.67 4.77
C ASP A 61 -15.42 -0.76 3.58
N GLU A 62 -14.41 -0.01 3.14
CA GLU A 62 -14.53 0.84 1.95
C GLU A 62 -14.65 0.05 0.64
N ILE A 63 -14.01 -1.12 0.54
CA ILE A 63 -14.17 -2.03 -0.60
C ILE A 63 -15.59 -2.61 -0.65
N ARG A 64 -16.12 -3.06 0.49
CA ARG A 64 -17.50 -3.57 0.59
C ARG A 64 -18.52 -2.47 0.33
N GLY A 65 -18.21 -1.24 0.70
CA GLY A 65 -18.99 -0.05 0.39
C GLY A 65 -18.90 0.43 -1.07
N ASN A 66 -18.06 -0.21 -1.90
CA ASN A 66 -17.79 0.21 -3.28
C ASN A 66 -17.25 1.66 -3.39
N HIS A 67 -16.50 2.10 -2.39
CA HIS A 67 -15.94 3.46 -2.32
C HIS A 67 -14.48 3.45 -2.77
N VAL A 68 -14.24 3.23 -4.06
CA VAL A 68 -12.88 3.02 -4.60
C VAL A 68 -11.89 4.13 -4.22
N GLY A 69 -12.34 5.39 -4.22
CA GLY A 69 -11.48 6.52 -3.81
C GLY A 69 -11.05 6.43 -2.36
N ARG A 70 -11.96 6.07 -1.44
CA ARG A 70 -11.66 5.90 -0.02
C ARG A 70 -10.85 4.63 0.24
N ALA A 71 -11.17 3.52 -0.42
CA ALA A 71 -10.35 2.31 -0.36
C ALA A 71 -8.89 2.55 -0.77
N ARG A 72 -8.62 3.44 -1.73
CA ARG A 72 -7.23 3.81 -2.07
C ARG A 72 -6.57 4.67 -0.98
N ALA A 73 -7.34 5.49 -0.26
CA ALA A 73 -6.83 6.24 0.89
C ALA A 73 -6.50 5.27 2.04
N GLU A 74 -7.39 4.32 2.36
CA GLU A 74 -7.11 3.31 3.40
C GLU A 74 -5.94 2.41 3.03
N ALA A 75 -5.80 2.04 1.75
CA ALA A 75 -4.60 1.34 1.30
C ALA A 75 -3.32 2.17 1.50
N ALA A 76 -3.38 3.50 1.39
CA ALA A 76 -2.23 4.34 1.71
C ALA A 76 -1.92 4.34 3.21
N GLN A 77 -2.95 4.32 4.08
CA GLN A 77 -2.79 4.16 5.53
C GLN A 77 -2.18 2.80 5.89
N VAL A 78 -2.68 1.71 5.31
CA VAL A 78 -2.09 0.37 5.44
C VAL A 78 -0.60 0.38 5.06
N GLY A 79 -0.27 0.96 3.90
CA GLY A 79 1.12 1.08 3.46
C GLY A 79 1.97 1.87 4.44
N ALA A 80 1.46 3.01 4.92
CA ALA A 80 2.15 3.85 5.89
C ALA A 80 2.37 3.14 7.23
N MET A 81 1.37 2.43 7.75
CA MET A 81 1.49 1.67 9.00
C MET A 81 2.45 0.51 8.85
N ALA A 82 2.49 -0.16 7.70
CA ALA A 82 3.49 -1.20 7.42
C ALA A 82 4.92 -0.62 7.33
N LEU A 83 5.10 0.59 6.77
CA LEU A 83 6.39 1.29 6.81
C LEU A 83 6.77 1.72 8.23
N ARG A 84 5.81 2.19 9.03
CA ARG A 84 6.03 2.48 10.46
C ARG A 84 6.42 1.23 11.23
N PHE A 85 5.82 0.08 10.95
CA PHE A 85 6.19 -1.18 11.56
C PHE A 85 7.69 -1.45 11.43
N ILE A 86 8.24 -1.29 10.23
CA ILE A 86 9.67 -1.45 9.98
C ILE A 86 10.47 -0.32 10.63
N ALA A 87 10.08 0.94 10.38
CA ALA A 87 10.84 2.11 10.78
C ALA A 87 10.92 2.29 12.30
N ASP A 88 9.84 2.00 13.03
CA ASP A 88 9.76 2.22 14.48
C ASP A 88 10.30 1.02 15.26
N LEU A 89 10.09 -0.22 14.79
CA LEU A 89 10.47 -1.42 15.53
C LEU A 89 11.84 -1.99 15.15
N TYR A 90 12.31 -1.81 13.90
CA TYR A 90 13.53 -2.45 13.39
C TYR A 90 14.66 -1.49 13.03
N GLU A 91 14.38 -0.18 13.00
CA GLU A 91 15.38 0.84 12.66
C GLU A 91 15.58 1.89 13.77
N PRO A 92 15.56 1.58 15.07
CA PRO A 92 15.30 2.56 16.16
C PRO A 92 16.31 3.72 16.29
N THR A 93 17.39 3.73 15.52
CA THR A 93 18.44 4.75 15.58
C THR A 93 18.36 5.76 14.42
N GLY A 94 18.63 7.03 14.73
CA GLY A 94 18.63 8.12 13.76
C GLY A 94 17.27 8.79 13.55
N SER A 95 17.23 9.79 12.68
CA SER A 95 16.02 10.59 12.42
C SER A 95 14.89 9.73 11.83
N ALA A 96 13.64 10.03 12.16
CA ALA A 96 12.46 9.36 11.60
C ALA A 96 12.52 9.27 10.06
N ARG A 97 12.84 10.39 9.38
CA ARG A 97 13.01 10.43 7.92
C ARG A 97 13.97 9.38 7.38
N ARG A 98 15.08 9.09 8.07
CA ARG A 98 16.07 8.09 7.64
C ARG A 98 15.49 6.68 7.79
N ARG A 99 14.88 6.37 8.94
CA ARG A 99 14.25 5.06 9.19
C ARG A 99 13.16 4.77 8.17
N CYS A 100 12.31 5.76 7.90
CA CYS A 100 11.23 5.66 6.91
C CYS A 100 11.75 5.47 5.49
N ARG A 101 12.87 6.11 5.12
CA ARG A 101 13.52 5.85 3.81
C ARG A 101 14.05 4.43 3.70
N THR A 102 14.65 3.89 4.77
CA THR A 102 15.08 2.48 4.80
C THR A 102 13.88 1.55 4.59
N ALA A 103 12.80 1.76 5.36
CA ALA A 103 11.58 0.97 5.22
C ALA A 103 10.96 1.08 3.80
N ALA A 104 10.92 2.29 3.21
CA ALA A 104 10.42 2.50 1.86
C ALA A 104 11.28 1.78 0.80
N GLY A 105 12.60 1.73 0.99
CA GLY A 105 13.50 0.93 0.15
C GLY A 105 13.17 -0.56 0.19
N GLU A 106 12.93 -1.12 1.39
CA GLU A 106 12.51 -2.52 1.54
C GLU A 106 11.15 -2.80 0.90
N GLN A 107 10.19 -1.87 1.03
CA GLN A 107 8.91 -1.98 0.32
C GLN A 107 9.11 -2.00 -1.19
N HIS A 108 9.99 -1.14 -1.72
CA HIS A 108 10.25 -1.07 -3.15
C HIS A 108 10.84 -2.40 -3.67
N ASP A 109 11.84 -2.93 -2.97
CA ASP A 109 12.46 -4.22 -3.30
C ASP A 109 11.46 -5.39 -3.22
N ALA A 110 10.47 -5.29 -2.33
CA ALA A 110 9.43 -6.31 -2.14
C ALA A 110 8.33 -6.29 -3.22
N LEU A 111 8.23 -5.25 -4.07
CA LEU A 111 7.17 -5.13 -5.08
C LEU A 111 7.09 -6.34 -6.02
N ALA A 112 8.23 -6.86 -6.47
CA ALA A 112 8.29 -8.00 -7.37
C ALA A 112 7.79 -9.32 -6.74
N LEU A 113 7.70 -9.37 -5.41
CA LEU A 113 7.28 -10.55 -4.64
C LEU A 113 5.82 -10.46 -4.16
N ALA A 114 5.21 -9.27 -4.21
CA ALA A 114 3.87 -9.02 -3.72
C ALA A 114 2.81 -9.37 -4.77
N GLY A 115 1.79 -10.15 -4.42
CA GLY A 115 0.62 -10.42 -5.26
C GLY A 115 0.86 -11.40 -6.44
N PRO A 116 -0.03 -11.42 -7.45
CA PRO A 116 0.13 -12.25 -8.65
C PRO A 116 1.28 -11.72 -9.52
N ARG A 117 2.17 -12.61 -9.98
CA ARG A 117 3.44 -12.24 -10.65
C ARG A 117 3.27 -11.67 -12.06
N ASP A 118 2.34 -12.24 -12.83
CA ASP A 118 2.31 -12.02 -14.29
C ASP A 118 1.08 -11.22 -14.75
N ARG A 119 0.34 -10.62 -13.81
CA ARG A 119 -0.85 -9.82 -14.14
C ARG A 119 -1.22 -8.83 -13.04
N GLN A 120 -2.06 -7.88 -13.45
CA GLN A 120 -2.75 -7.00 -12.52
C GLN A 120 -3.88 -7.71 -11.79
N PHE A 121 -4.35 -7.12 -10.70
CA PHE A 121 -5.58 -7.55 -10.03
C PHE A 121 -6.80 -7.35 -10.93
N SER A 122 -7.73 -8.29 -10.84
CA SER A 122 -9.00 -8.28 -11.58
C SER A 122 -10.05 -7.42 -10.87
N SER A 123 -9.89 -7.19 -9.56
CA SER A 123 -10.82 -6.39 -8.75
C SER A 123 -10.16 -5.91 -7.45
N SER A 124 -10.82 -4.96 -6.78
CA SER A 124 -10.45 -4.52 -5.43
C SER A 124 -10.54 -5.66 -4.40
N HIS A 125 -11.50 -6.57 -4.55
CA HIS A 125 -11.67 -7.72 -3.66
C HIS A 125 -10.51 -8.71 -3.80
N GLU A 126 -10.05 -8.96 -5.04
CA GLU A 126 -8.87 -9.80 -5.27
C GLU A 126 -7.62 -9.15 -4.66
N ALA A 127 -7.40 -7.87 -4.94
CA ALA A 127 -6.25 -7.13 -4.40
C ALA A 127 -6.24 -7.16 -2.87
N PHE A 128 -7.40 -6.96 -2.24
CA PHE A 128 -7.56 -7.08 -0.79
C PHE A 128 -7.25 -8.49 -0.28
N GLY A 129 -7.71 -9.54 -0.95
CA GLY A 129 -7.41 -10.92 -0.54
C GLY A 129 -5.90 -11.20 -0.46
N PHE A 130 -5.12 -10.71 -1.44
CA PHE A 130 -3.67 -10.81 -1.38
C PHE A 130 -3.06 -9.95 -0.27
N LEU A 131 -3.55 -8.73 -0.07
CA LEU A 131 -3.06 -7.84 0.98
C LEU A 131 -3.33 -8.44 2.37
N LYS A 132 -4.56 -8.90 2.62
CA LYS A 132 -4.97 -9.55 3.86
C LYS A 132 -4.15 -10.80 4.14
N ARG A 133 -3.80 -11.58 3.12
CA ARG A 133 -2.90 -12.73 3.25
C ARG A 133 -1.51 -12.32 3.75
N GLU A 134 -0.93 -11.24 3.24
CA GLU A 134 0.36 -10.75 3.74
C GLU A 134 0.25 -10.23 5.18
N TYR A 135 -0.84 -9.56 5.53
CA TYR A 135 -1.11 -9.16 6.91
C TYR A 135 -1.25 -10.37 7.85
N ASP A 136 -1.99 -11.40 7.44
CA ASP A 136 -2.14 -12.63 8.23
C ASP A 136 -0.81 -13.37 8.40
N ALA A 137 0.03 -13.35 7.37
CA ALA A 137 1.40 -13.86 7.46
C ALA A 137 2.26 -13.02 8.43
N LEU A 138 2.11 -11.70 8.45
CA LEU A 138 2.79 -10.81 9.40
C LEU A 138 2.36 -11.13 10.83
N TRP A 139 1.06 -11.22 11.06
CA TRP A 139 0.52 -11.59 12.36
C TRP A 139 1.02 -12.96 12.81
N SER A 140 0.97 -13.96 11.92
CA SER A 140 1.52 -15.29 12.20
C SER A 140 2.99 -15.21 12.59
N ALA A 141 3.83 -14.49 11.85
CA ALA A 141 5.25 -14.36 12.17
C ALA A 141 5.48 -13.75 13.55
N ILE A 142 4.72 -12.72 13.92
CA ILE A 142 4.79 -12.13 15.27
C ILE A 142 4.41 -13.15 16.33
N ARG A 143 3.32 -13.91 16.11
CA ARG A 143 2.82 -14.91 17.08
C ARG A 143 3.77 -16.07 17.30
N PHE A 144 4.61 -16.39 16.32
CA PHE A 144 5.54 -17.51 16.35
C PHE A 144 7.02 -17.08 16.40
N ASP A 145 7.30 -15.81 16.67
CA ASP A 145 8.66 -15.23 16.76
C ASP A 145 9.51 -15.47 15.48
N GLU A 146 8.85 -15.44 14.33
CA GLU A 146 9.49 -15.51 13.01
C GLU A 146 9.85 -14.10 12.48
N PRO A 147 10.73 -13.98 11.47
CA PRO A 147 11.12 -12.68 10.91
C PRO A 147 9.93 -11.90 10.31
N ALA A 148 9.37 -10.95 11.07
CA ALA A 148 8.22 -10.15 10.66
C ALA A 148 8.56 -8.98 9.70
N ARG A 149 9.76 -8.38 9.82
CA ARG A 149 10.23 -7.26 8.97
C ARG A 149 10.04 -7.48 7.45
N PRO A 150 10.52 -8.58 6.84
CA PRO A 150 10.32 -8.81 5.41
C PRO A 150 8.84 -9.04 5.02
N ILE A 151 7.98 -9.43 5.97
CA ILE A 151 6.55 -9.59 5.72
C ILE A 151 5.84 -8.24 5.75
N ALA A 152 6.19 -7.36 6.70
CA ALA A 152 5.71 -5.99 6.73
C ALA A 152 6.04 -5.24 5.42
N ALA A 153 7.25 -5.45 4.87
CA ALA A 153 7.62 -4.88 3.57
C ALA A 153 6.70 -5.37 2.43
N ARG A 154 6.28 -6.65 2.47
CA ARG A 154 5.31 -7.19 1.50
C ARG A 154 3.90 -6.64 1.70
N VAL A 155 3.46 -6.37 2.93
CA VAL A 155 2.19 -5.67 3.18
C VAL A 155 2.23 -4.27 2.56
N ALA A 156 3.30 -3.51 2.79
CA ALA A 156 3.48 -2.19 2.18
C ALA A 156 3.53 -2.25 0.64
N ALA A 157 4.22 -3.26 0.08
CA ALA A 157 4.26 -3.48 -1.36
C ALA A 157 2.88 -3.84 -1.94
N MET A 158 2.08 -4.64 -1.23
CA MET A 158 0.70 -4.95 -1.61
C MET A 158 -0.19 -3.71 -1.60
N ALA A 159 -0.01 -2.80 -0.64
CA ALA A 159 -0.68 -1.51 -0.61
C ALA A 159 -0.34 -0.64 -1.83
N VAL A 160 0.95 -0.55 -2.21
CA VAL A 160 1.36 0.14 -3.45
C VAL A 160 0.65 -0.44 -4.66
N ARG A 161 0.66 -1.78 -4.81
CA ARG A 161 -0.01 -2.45 -5.92
C ARG A 161 -1.51 -2.16 -5.92
N PHE A 162 -2.16 -2.19 -4.76
CA PHE A 162 -3.59 -1.87 -4.64
C PHE A 162 -3.89 -0.46 -5.17
N ILE A 163 -3.15 0.55 -4.71
CA ILE A 163 -3.36 1.95 -5.10
C ILE A 163 -3.09 2.18 -6.60
N ALA A 164 -2.07 1.51 -7.15
CA ALA A 164 -1.64 1.66 -8.53
C ALA A 164 -2.58 0.95 -9.52
N GLU A 165 -3.08 -0.23 -9.17
CA GLU A 165 -3.84 -1.10 -10.06
C GLU A 165 -5.36 -0.94 -9.92
N ILE A 166 -5.86 -0.60 -8.73
CA ILE A 166 -7.28 -0.38 -8.50
C ILE A 166 -7.60 1.10 -8.77
N THR A 167 -8.13 1.36 -9.96
CA THR A 167 -8.54 2.71 -10.38
C THR A 167 -10.06 2.83 -10.40
N GLY A 168 -10.59 4.03 -10.14
CA GLY A 168 -12.03 4.30 -10.13
C GLY A 168 -12.73 4.18 -11.49
N ALA A 169 -11.99 3.94 -12.57
CA ALA A 169 -12.53 3.70 -13.89
C ALA A 169 -12.69 2.19 -14.10
N SER A 170 -13.90 1.68 -13.84
CA SER A 170 -14.33 0.44 -14.47
C SER A 170 -14.17 0.63 -15.98
N THR A 171 -13.21 -0.07 -16.58
CA THR A 171 -13.13 -0.14 -18.04
C THR A 171 -14.44 -0.76 -18.48
N ALA A 172 -15.33 0.05 -19.07
CA ALA A 172 -16.55 -0.43 -19.68
C ALA A 172 -16.16 -1.59 -20.61
N VAL A 173 -16.55 -2.80 -20.26
CA VAL A 173 -16.43 -3.96 -21.13
C VAL A 173 -17.17 -3.57 -22.40
N ALA A 174 -16.42 -3.33 -23.47
CA ALA A 174 -17.01 -3.15 -24.79
C ALA A 174 -17.67 -4.49 -25.14
N VAL A 175 -18.97 -4.58 -24.86
CA VAL A 175 -19.82 -5.67 -25.35
C VAL A 175 -19.85 -5.49 -26.86
N ALA A 176 -18.99 -6.24 -27.55
CA ALA A 176 -19.10 -6.43 -28.98
C ALA A 176 -20.39 -7.22 -29.22
N VAL A 177 -21.48 -6.49 -29.45
CA VAL A 177 -22.70 -7.06 -30.01
C VAL A 177 -22.34 -7.51 -31.42
N ARG A 178 -22.34 -8.83 -31.61
CA ARG A 178 -22.29 -9.46 -32.94
C ARG A 178 -23.66 -9.44 -33.58
#